data_AF-A0A955KU23-F1
#
_entry.id   AF-A0A955KU23-F1
#
_cell.length_a   1.000
_cell.length_b   1.000
_cell.length_c   1.000
_cell.angle_alpha   90.00
_cell.angle_beta   90.00
_cell.angle_gamma   90.00
#
_symmetry.space_group_name_H-M   'P 1'
#
loop_
_entity.id
_entity.type
_entity.pdbx_description
1 polymer ?
#
loop_
_entity_poly.entity_id
_entity_poly.type
_entity_poly.pdbx_seq_one_letter_code
_entity_poly.pdbx_strand_id
1 'polypeptide(L)'
;MQTLNSFILYFFLPVPGRTFQYYTFVGILIGILIILGIILKVYIKKNKDDKAFRKLFKNFPRKLWIIAVLFGLYLIARYNYVPMLSMRLFFYIILVLTGYLFYQIINAYLKTYPELKKTLSRNHSNSNYKVIKNKKKKGKQRRSS
;
A
#
# COMPACT_ATOMS: atom_id res chain seq x y z
N MET A 1 -27.65 -0.28 -14.96
CA MET A 1 -26.63 -0.81 -15.90
C MET A 1 -26.08 0.22 -16.89
N GLN A 2 -26.43 1.52 -16.82
CA GLN A 2 -25.86 2.56 -17.70
C GLN A 2 -24.53 3.16 -17.19
N THR A 3 -24.17 2.96 -15.92
CA THR A 3 -22.99 3.60 -15.30
C THR A 3 -21.66 2.96 -15.67
N LEU A 4 -21.63 1.65 -15.93
CA LEU A 4 -20.41 0.92 -16.31
C LEU A 4 -19.97 1.21 -17.76
N ASN A 5 -20.91 1.30 -18.70
CA ASN A 5 -20.60 1.64 -20.10
C ASN A 5 -20.09 3.08 -20.25
N SER A 6 -20.63 4.03 -19.47
CA SER A 6 -20.15 5.42 -19.46
C SER A 6 -18.72 5.55 -18.91
N PHE A 7 -18.30 4.62 -18.05
CA PHE A 7 -16.95 4.62 -17.48
C PHE A 7 -15.91 4.22 -18.53
N ILE A 8 -16.20 3.18 -19.32
CA ILE A 8 -15.31 2.65 -20.36
C ILE A 8 -15.25 3.60 -21.56
N LEU A 9 -16.39 4.14 -21.99
CA LEU A 9 -16.45 5.10 -23.11
C LEU A 9 -15.61 6.36 -22.85
N TYR A 10 -15.52 6.82 -21.59
CA TYR A 10 -14.69 7.98 -21.23
C TYR A 10 -13.18 7.76 -21.42
N PHE A 11 -12.69 6.53 -21.23
CA PHE A 11 -11.28 6.20 -21.46
C PHE A 11 -10.89 6.24 -22.94
N PHE A 12 -11.86 6.09 -23.85
CA PHE A 12 -11.65 5.99 -25.30
C PHE A 12 -12.24 7.17 -26.10
N LEU A 13 -13.00 8.08 -25.49
CA LEU A 13 -13.56 9.24 -26.17
C LEU A 13 -12.50 10.34 -26.40
N PRO A 14 -12.22 10.71 -27.67
CA PRO A 14 -11.16 11.67 -28.00
C PRO A 14 -11.49 13.11 -27.57
N VAL A 15 -12.76 13.46 -27.38
CA VAL A 15 -13.21 14.82 -27.07
C VAL A 15 -13.94 14.86 -25.72
N PRO A 16 -13.44 15.57 -24.69
CA PRO A 16 -14.21 15.88 -23.51
C PRO A 16 -14.87 17.24 -23.71
N GLY A 17 -16.20 17.26 -23.81
CA GLY A 17 -16.98 18.50 -23.69
C GLY A 17 -16.57 19.26 -22.43
N ARG A 18 -16.69 20.60 -22.48
CA ARG A 18 -16.23 21.63 -21.51
C ARG A 18 -16.45 21.36 -20.01
N THR A 19 -17.19 20.34 -19.61
CA THR A 19 -17.49 20.00 -18.22
C THR A 19 -16.86 18.64 -17.90
N PHE A 20 -15.81 18.63 -17.08
CA PHE A 20 -15.27 17.38 -16.54
C PHE A 20 -16.28 16.81 -15.54
N GLN A 21 -17.27 16.05 -16.02
CA GLN A 21 -18.39 15.51 -15.22
C GLN A 21 -17.97 14.50 -14.13
N TYR A 22 -16.67 14.20 -14.02
CA TYR A 22 -16.15 13.15 -13.14
C TYR A 22 -15.35 13.67 -11.93
N TYR A 23 -15.38 14.98 -11.65
CA TYR A 23 -14.82 15.55 -10.41
C TYR A 23 -15.32 14.79 -9.18
N THR A 24 -16.61 14.47 -9.13
CA THR A 24 -17.24 13.73 -8.04
C THR A 24 -16.66 12.33 -7.90
N PHE A 25 -16.44 11.60 -9.01
CA PHE A 25 -15.87 10.25 -8.97
C PHE A 25 -14.42 10.24 -8.52
N VAL A 26 -13.59 11.17 -9.01
CA VAL A 26 -12.20 11.29 -8.58
C VAL A 26 -12.14 11.72 -7.11
N GLY A 27 -13.02 12.62 -6.67
CA GLY A 27 -13.17 13.01 -5.27
C GLY A 27 -13.52 11.84 -4.35
N ILE A 28 -14.50 11.01 -4.76
CA ILE A 28 -14.86 9.78 -4.03
C ILE A 28 -13.65 8.84 -3.97
N LEU A 29 -12.91 8.67 -5.06
CA LEU A 29 -11.73 7.80 -5.12
C LEU A 29 -10.61 8.29 -4.16
N ILE A 30 -10.37 9.61 -4.09
CA ILE A 30 -9.47 10.22 -3.09
C ILE A 30 -9.95 9.87 -1.67
N GLY A 31 -11.25 10.05 -1.39
CA GLY A 31 -11.83 9.73 -0.09
C GLY A 31 -11.61 8.26 0.29
N ILE A 32 -11.86 7.34 -0.63
CA ILE A 32 -11.63 5.90 -0.43
C ILE A 32 -10.15 5.61 -0.15
N LEU A 33 -9.22 6.20 -0.91
CA LEU A 33 -7.78 6.02 -0.70
C LEU A 33 -7.32 6.51 0.68
N ILE A 34 -7.84 7.66 1.13
CA ILE A 34 -7.53 8.20 2.45
C ILE A 34 -8.06 7.28 3.55
N ILE A 35 -9.33 6.86 3.44
CA ILE A 35 -9.96 5.94 4.39
C ILE A 35 -9.17 4.62 4.47
N LEU A 36 -8.83 4.01 3.33
CA LEU A 36 -7.99 2.81 3.28
C LEU A 36 -6.62 3.03 3.94
N GLY A 37 -5.98 4.18 3.70
CA GLY A 37 -4.72 4.54 4.33
C GLY A 37 -4.84 4.63 5.87
N ILE A 38 -5.94 5.19 6.37
CA ILE A 38 -6.23 5.28 7.81
C ILE A 38 -6.48 3.89 8.39
N ILE A 39 -7.35 3.09 7.77
CA ILE A 39 -7.65 1.72 8.20
C ILE A 39 -6.37 0.90 8.28
N LEU A 40 -5.53 0.96 7.24
CA LEU A 40 -4.26 0.22 7.21
C LEU A 40 -3.32 0.68 8.33
N LYS A 41 -3.24 1.99 8.59
CA LYS A 41 -2.43 2.55 9.69
C LYS A 41 -2.93 2.09 11.06
N VAL A 42 -4.25 2.08 11.28
CA VAL A 42 -4.87 1.57 12.51
C VAL A 42 -4.60 0.07 12.67
N TYR A 43 -4.75 -0.71 11.60
CA TYR A 43 -4.53 -2.15 11.61
C TYR A 43 -3.07 -2.52 11.92
N ILE A 44 -2.11 -1.77 11.35
CA ILE A 44 -0.67 -1.89 11.69
C ILE A 44 -0.43 -1.53 13.17
N LYS A 45 -1.13 -0.52 13.70
CA LYS A 45 -1.02 -0.13 15.12
C LYS A 45 -1.68 -1.14 16.05
N LYS A 46 -2.68 -1.90 15.60
CA LYS A 46 -3.33 -2.97 16.37
C LYS A 46 -2.44 -4.21 16.46
N ASN A 47 -1.83 -4.61 15.34
CA ASN A 47 -0.95 -5.79 15.27
C ASN A 47 0.52 -5.45 15.59
N LYS A 48 0.79 -4.81 16.75
CA LYS A 48 2.16 -4.39 17.12
C LYS A 48 3.12 -5.55 17.33
N ASP A 49 2.60 -6.67 17.79
CA ASP A 49 3.39 -7.85 18.16
C ASP A 49 3.89 -8.61 16.91
N ASP A 50 3.19 -8.46 15.79
CA ASP A 50 3.61 -9.03 14.52
C ASP A 50 4.61 -8.11 13.81
N LYS A 51 5.88 -8.27 14.18
CA LYS A 51 7.02 -7.57 13.56
C LYS A 51 7.10 -7.81 12.05
N ALA A 52 6.63 -8.97 11.55
CA ALA A 52 6.62 -9.31 10.13
C ALA A 52 5.62 -8.43 9.38
N PHE A 53 4.39 -8.37 9.91
CA PHE A 53 3.31 -7.55 9.38
C PHE A 53 3.70 -6.07 9.36
N ARG A 54 4.23 -5.56 10.49
CA ARG A 54 4.63 -4.15 10.58
C ARG A 54 5.75 -3.81 9.60
N LYS A 55 6.74 -4.67 9.41
CA LYS A 55 7.85 -4.41 8.47
C LYS A 55 7.37 -4.32 7.02
N LEU A 56 6.47 -5.23 6.62
CA LEU A 56 5.89 -5.25 5.27
C LEU A 56 4.95 -4.07 5.05
N PHE A 57 4.03 -3.84 5.98
CA PHE A 57 2.90 -2.92 5.74
C PHE A 57 3.15 -1.46 6.13
N LYS A 58 4.19 -1.14 6.93
CA LYS A 58 4.44 0.23 7.47
C LYS A 58 4.51 1.34 6.42
N ASN A 59 4.99 1.05 5.21
CA ASN A 59 5.18 2.07 4.19
C ASN A 59 3.96 2.27 3.28
N PHE A 60 3.03 1.31 3.24
CA PHE A 60 1.85 1.38 2.37
C PHE A 60 0.89 2.53 2.69
N PRO A 61 0.60 2.89 3.96
CA PRO A 61 -0.22 4.05 4.27
C PRO A 61 0.38 5.32 3.66
N ARG A 62 1.70 5.53 3.79
CA ARG A 62 2.37 6.70 3.23
C ARG A 62 2.24 6.74 1.71
N LYS A 63 2.40 5.60 1.03
CA LYS A 63 2.24 5.52 -0.42
C LYS A 63 0.79 5.79 -0.86
N LEU A 64 -0.21 5.28 -0.13
CA LEU A 64 -1.63 5.59 -0.39
C LEU A 64 -1.93 7.09 -0.25
N TRP A 65 -1.35 7.74 0.77
CA TRP A 65 -1.45 9.18 0.94
C TRP A 65 -0.80 9.97 -0.21
N ILE A 66 0.38 9.54 -0.68
CA ILE A 66 1.04 10.17 -1.84
C ILE A 66 0.14 10.08 -3.09
N ILE A 67 -0.47 8.92 -3.34
CA ILE A 67 -1.39 8.73 -4.47
C ILE A 67 -2.64 9.62 -4.33
N ALA A 68 -3.23 9.69 -3.13
CA ALA A 68 -4.36 10.57 -2.87
C ALA A 68 -4.01 12.05 -3.12
N VAL A 69 -2.81 12.48 -2.71
CA VAL A 69 -2.30 13.84 -2.99
C VAL A 69 -2.09 14.06 -4.48
N LEU A 70 -1.56 13.09 -5.22
CA LEU A 70 -1.41 13.18 -6.68
C LEU A 70 -2.76 13.33 -7.39
N PHE A 71 -3.79 12.59 -6.96
CA PHE A 71 -5.15 12.79 -7.46
C PHE A 71 -5.72 14.16 -7.08
N GLY A 72 -5.43 14.67 -5.87
CA GLY A 72 -5.79 16.02 -5.47
C GLY A 72 -5.13 17.10 -6.33
N LEU A 73 -3.84 16.95 -6.61
CA LEU A 73 -3.10 17.84 -7.52
C LEU A 73 -3.65 17.79 -8.93
N TYR A 74 -4.02 16.60 -9.42
CA TYR A 74 -4.68 16.44 -10.70
C TYR A 74 -6.01 17.23 -10.76
N LEU A 75 -6.83 17.17 -9.70
CA LEU A 75 -8.08 17.94 -9.64
C LEU A 75 -7.82 19.45 -9.65
N ILE A 76 -6.86 19.93 -8.85
CA ILE A 76 -6.51 21.36 -8.77
C ILE A 76 -5.96 21.86 -10.11
N ALA A 77 -5.04 21.13 -10.72
CA ALA A 77 -4.46 21.56 -11.98
C ALA A 77 -5.49 21.47 -13.13
N ARG A 78 -6.49 20.59 -13.03
CA ARG A 78 -7.62 20.55 -13.96
C ARG A 78 -8.58 21.72 -13.78
N TYR A 79 -8.80 22.16 -12.55
CA TYR A 79 -9.54 23.39 -12.24
C TYR A 79 -8.86 24.64 -12.85
N ASN A 80 -7.52 24.66 -12.88
CA ASN A 80 -6.71 25.73 -13.46
C ASN A 80 -6.50 25.63 -14.99
N TYR A 81 -7.29 24.83 -15.71
CA TYR A 81 -7.27 24.72 -17.18
C TYR A 81 -5.91 24.37 -17.81
N VAL A 82 -5.06 23.61 -17.11
CA VAL A 82 -3.79 23.11 -17.65
C VAL A 82 -4.04 22.26 -18.91
N PRO A 83 -3.13 22.27 -19.92
CA PRO A 83 -3.34 21.61 -21.21
C PRO A 83 -3.81 20.14 -21.09
N MET A 84 -4.81 19.78 -21.89
CA MET A 84 -5.51 18.50 -21.76
C MET A 84 -4.64 17.25 -22.01
N LEU A 85 -3.63 17.36 -22.89
CA LEU A 85 -2.82 16.22 -23.31
C LEU A 85 -1.86 15.76 -22.20
N SER A 86 -1.22 16.70 -21.51
CA SER A 86 -0.38 16.42 -20.33
C SER A 86 -1.23 15.90 -19.16
N MET A 87 -2.47 16.35 -19.02
CA MET A 87 -3.39 15.90 -17.98
C MET A 87 -3.87 14.46 -18.14
N ARG A 88 -4.16 14.02 -19.37
CA ARG A 88 -4.53 12.62 -19.65
C ARG A 88 -3.37 11.68 -19.32
N LEU A 89 -2.16 12.02 -19.77
CA LEU A 89 -0.95 11.25 -19.45
C LEU A 89 -0.72 11.18 -17.94
N PHE A 90 -0.84 12.31 -17.23
CA PHE A 90 -0.69 12.34 -15.77
C PHE A 90 -1.72 11.46 -15.07
N PHE A 91 -2.98 11.49 -15.51
CA PHE A 91 -4.03 10.62 -14.98
C PHE A 91 -3.74 9.13 -15.19
N TYR A 92 -3.30 8.73 -16.39
CA TYR A 92 -2.92 7.34 -16.66
C TYR A 92 -1.73 6.89 -15.80
N ILE A 93 -0.73 7.75 -15.63
CA ILE A 93 0.42 7.47 -14.74
C ILE A 93 -0.05 7.23 -13.32
N ILE A 94 -0.95 8.08 -12.79
CA ILE A 94 -1.50 7.91 -11.43
C ILE A 94 -2.32 6.61 -11.32
N LEU A 95 -3.12 6.28 -12.35
CA LEU A 95 -3.89 5.03 -12.38
C LEU A 95 -2.98 3.80 -12.37
N VAL A 96 -1.94 3.78 -13.19
CA VAL A 96 -0.96 2.69 -13.22
C VAL A 96 -0.23 2.57 -11.88
N LEU A 97 0.19 3.69 -11.27
CA LEU A 97 0.79 3.70 -9.93
C LEU A 97 -0.16 3.14 -8.88
N THR A 98 -1.45 3.47 -8.97
CA THR A 98 -2.49 2.98 -8.07
C THR A 98 -2.67 1.47 -8.21
N GLY A 99 -2.83 0.98 -9.45
CA GLY A 99 -2.96 -0.45 -9.72
C GLY A 99 -1.73 -1.25 -9.29
N TYR A 100 -0.52 -0.72 -9.56
CA TYR A 100 0.73 -1.32 -9.12
C TYR A 100 0.83 -1.41 -7.60
N LEU A 101 0.38 -0.37 -6.89
CA LEU A 101 0.37 -0.38 -5.43
C LEU A 101 -0.59 -1.41 -4.86
N PHE A 102 -1.79 -1.55 -5.43
CA PHE A 102 -2.74 -2.62 -5.06
C PHE A 102 -2.14 -4.00 -5.30
N TYR A 103 -1.50 -4.21 -6.44
CA TYR A 103 -0.77 -5.46 -6.72
C TYR A 103 0.30 -5.75 -5.66
N GLN A 104 1.10 -4.74 -5.27
CA GLN A 104 2.09 -4.91 -4.21
C GLN A 104 1.45 -5.27 -2.86
N ILE A 105 0.33 -4.64 -2.48
CA ILE A 105 -0.38 -4.95 -1.23
C ILE A 105 -0.86 -6.40 -1.25
N ILE A 106 -1.53 -6.82 -2.33
CA ILE A 106 -2.09 -8.16 -2.48
C ILE A 106 -0.98 -9.21 -2.47
N ASN A 107 0.09 -8.98 -3.23
CA ASN A 107 1.22 -9.90 -3.30
C ASN A 107 1.96 -9.99 -1.94
N ALA A 108 2.13 -8.86 -1.25
CA ALA A 108 2.73 -8.83 0.09
C ALA A 108 1.86 -9.59 1.11
N TYR A 109 0.53 -9.51 1.01
CA TYR A 109 -0.39 -10.19 1.90
C TYR A 109 -0.49 -11.70 1.63
N LEU A 110 -0.62 -12.10 0.36
CA LEU A 110 -0.84 -13.50 -0.01
C LEU A 110 0.44 -14.34 -0.05
N LYS A 111 1.56 -13.77 -0.54
CA LYS A 111 2.80 -14.53 -0.73
C LYS A 111 3.84 -14.21 0.34
N THR A 112 4.18 -12.93 0.49
CA THR A 112 5.34 -12.54 1.32
C THR A 112 5.06 -12.67 2.83
N TYR A 113 3.87 -12.31 3.29
CA TYR A 113 3.50 -12.37 4.70
C TYR A 113 3.55 -13.79 5.31
N PRO A 114 2.96 -14.85 4.71
CA PRO A 114 3.03 -16.19 5.29
C PRO A 114 4.46 -16.75 5.33
N GLU A 115 5.29 -16.43 4.33
CA GLU A 115 6.70 -16.82 4.30
C GLU A 115 7.53 -16.10 5.37
N LEU A 116 7.32 -14.80 5.54
CA LEU A 116 8.02 -14.00 6.57
C LEU A 116 7.62 -14.44 7.97
N LYS A 117 6.33 -14.76 8.19
CA LYS A 117 5.82 -15.27 9.47
C LYS A 117 6.44 -16.61 9.84
N LYS A 118 6.54 -17.55 8.88
CA LYS A 118 7.20 -18.86 9.09
C LYS A 118 8.70 -18.70 9.38
N THR A 119 9.38 -17.81 8.66
CA THR A 119 10.83 -17.58 8.83
C THR A 119 11.15 -16.92 10.17
N LEU A 120 10.38 -15.92 10.59
CA LEU A 120 10.57 -15.28 11.91
C LEU A 120 10.24 -16.23 13.06
N SER A 121 9.24 -17.10 12.93
CA SER A 121 8.94 -18.14 13.91
C SER A 121 10.09 -19.17 14.03
N ARG A 122 10.65 -19.64 12.90
CA ARG A 122 11.81 -20.56 12.89
C ARG A 122 13.07 -19.94 13.50
N ASN A 123 13.35 -18.67 13.20
CA ASN A 123 14.52 -17.98 13.74
C ASN A 123 14.40 -17.71 15.24
N HIS A 124 13.19 -17.46 15.75
CA HIS A 124 12.97 -17.31 17.19
C HIS A 124 13.24 -18.62 17.96
N SER A 125 12.89 -19.77 17.37
CA SER A 125 13.20 -21.10 17.90
C SER A 125 14.72 -21.39 17.90
N ASN A 126 15.40 -21.14 16.77
CA ASN A 126 16.84 -21.35 16.66
C ASN A 126 17.68 -20.40 17.54
N SER A 127 17.23 -19.15 17.71
CA SER A 127 17.82 -18.18 18.63
C SER A 127 17.77 -18.69 20.07
N ASN A 128 16.59 -19.14 20.54
CA ASN A 128 16.44 -19.68 21.88
C ASN A 128 17.30 -20.95 22.09
N TYR A 129 17.39 -21.82 21.08
CA TYR A 129 18.25 -23.00 21.15
C TYR A 129 19.74 -22.65 21.28
N LYS A 130 20.24 -21.66 20.53
CA LYS A 130 21.63 -21.18 20.65
C LYS A 130 21.91 -20.55 22.01
N VAL A 131 20.98 -19.75 22.55
CA VAL A 131 21.13 -19.10 23.86
C VAL A 131 21.17 -20.13 24.99
N ILE A 132 20.31 -21.16 24.95
CA ILE A 132 20.29 -22.25 25.94
C ILE A 132 21.60 -23.06 25.87
N LYS A 133 22.11 -23.35 24.66
CA LYS A 133 23.34 -24.12 24.46
C LYS A 133 24.57 -23.39 25.01
N ASN A 134 24.66 -22.07 24.83
CA ASN A 134 25.74 -21.25 25.38
C ASN A 134 25.68 -21.10 26.91
N LYS A 135 24.48 -21.02 27.51
CA LYS A 135 24.32 -21.05 28.98
C LYS A 135 24.79 -22.38 29.56
N LYS A 136 24.44 -23.51 28.94
CA LYS A 136 24.89 -24.85 29.39
C LYS A 136 26.41 -25.03 29.27
N LYS A 137 27.04 -24.51 28.21
CA LYS A 137 28.51 -24.53 28.06
C LYS A 137 29.22 -23.74 29.15
N LYS A 138 28.77 -22.50 29.43
CA LYS A 138 29.36 -21.68 30.52
C LYS A 138 29.16 -22.28 31.91
N GLY A 139 28.04 -22.97 32.15
CA GLY A 139 27.78 -23.66 33.42
C GLY A 139 28.67 -24.89 33.65
N LYS A 140 29.00 -25.65 32.60
CA LYS A 140 29.93 -26.79 32.70
C LYS A 140 31.38 -26.34 32.97
N GLN A 141 31.81 -25.26 32.34
CA GLN A 141 33.17 -24.73 32.48
C GLN A 141 33.45 -24.17 33.88
N ARG A 142 32.43 -23.65 34.58
CA ARG A 142 32.54 -23.19 35.98
C ARG A 142 32.51 -24.29 37.03
N ARG A 143 32.16 -25.53 36.68
CA ARG A 143 32.13 -26.68 37.61
C ARG A 143 33.36 -27.59 37.48
N SER A 144 34.27 -27.26 36.57
CA SER A 144 35.50 -28.02 36.26
C SER A 144 36.77 -27.19 36.50
N SER A 145 36.63 -26.01 37.13
CA SER A 145 37.69 -25.19 37.71
C SER A 145 37.44 -25.10 39.20
#